data_AF-A0A1V6UI18-F1
#
_entry.id   AF-A0A1V6UI18-F1
#
_cell.length_a   1.000
_cell.length_b   1.000
_cell.length_c   1.000
_cell.angle_alpha   90.00
_cell.angle_beta   90.00
_cell.angle_gamma   90.00
#
_symmetry.space_group_name_H-M   'P 1'
#
loop_
_entity.id
_entity.type
_entity.pdbx_description
1 polymer ?
#
loop_
_entity_poly.entity_id
_entity_poly.type
_entity_poly.pdbx_seq_one_letter_code
_entity_poly.pdbx_strand_id
1 'polypeptide(L)'
;MITTPEQILDIEDALVSDENPARDEDTLDFQRCARLHNYLVAYAYIARNGTDTPDLDALASESWFFNQPNENIDAIRTRLDPSLNSFLDSIYDPTPGFFYWVSGLSMELADETFPLEDNDFEDKERFVVIYDTTPELGSHCLGVLYDQLNHRVSFPLTTDNSESIEPVAEHWDMWFPLETILTHWIQMLRMGKITADPRNEGNLSDVESTSRHQIGLWCWHPYCAAQIDSTVAAMDRYTDAIESRMPSLLPISQNAPFFTDAELDAALVPKECFIRSFLTRVKTPRFKLIAPGLEVPHDKEAFTARQMFNVEGRGRDIPSFLLFASADDSRTISFNDEIHRLFFGSRNDVPFNQGDPIPTGLYSATVNRFEYDSEETGFHLLLPFALRPNLADEDGARRSDGTLVPPSSSTQLFQHGVFHPFGGEHRLQRLERLFDRWTELIETGVWTVGENGVEGAINVFQDADHGAWEDYWIPPSW
;
A
#
# COMPACT_ATOMS: atom_id res chain seq x y z
N MET A 1 23.71 -4.82 24.59
CA MET A 1 23.37 -3.46 25.08
C MET A 1 23.97 -2.46 24.13
N ILE A 2 23.12 -1.64 23.51
CA ILE A 2 23.52 -0.49 22.69
C ILE A 2 24.11 0.55 23.66
N THR A 3 25.30 1.08 23.36
CA THR A 3 26.06 1.91 24.31
C THR A 3 26.32 3.33 23.83
N THR A 4 26.04 3.63 22.55
CA THR A 4 26.23 4.98 22.00
C THR A 4 25.10 5.39 21.05
N PRO A 5 24.82 6.69 20.89
CA PRO A 5 23.86 7.21 19.91
C PRO A 5 24.18 6.83 18.47
N GLU A 6 25.45 6.63 18.10
CA GLU A 6 25.79 6.19 16.75
C GLU A 6 25.36 4.74 16.51
N GLN A 7 25.49 3.88 17.53
CA GLN A 7 25.11 2.46 17.44
C GLN A 7 23.60 2.23 17.33
N ILE A 8 22.77 3.16 17.82
CA ILE A 8 21.31 3.07 17.70
C ILE A 8 20.82 3.48 16.31
N LEU A 9 21.56 4.37 15.64
CA LEU A 9 21.25 4.89 14.31
C LEU A 9 21.84 4.03 13.19
N ASP A 10 22.92 3.30 13.47
CA ASP A 10 23.49 2.32 12.56
C ASP A 10 22.73 0.98 12.63
N ILE A 11 21.89 0.75 11.63
CA ILE A 11 20.99 -0.41 11.55
C ILE A 11 21.09 -1.16 10.21
N GLU A 12 22.05 -0.84 9.34
CA GLU A 12 22.09 -1.45 8.00
C GLU A 12 22.23 -2.98 8.07
N ASP A 13 22.99 -3.50 9.03
CA ASP A 13 23.15 -4.92 9.30
C ASP A 13 21.96 -5.54 10.06
N ALA A 14 20.99 -4.73 10.49
CA ALA A 14 19.76 -5.18 11.14
C ALA A 14 18.55 -5.18 10.20
N LEU A 15 18.57 -4.42 9.10
CA LEU A 15 17.45 -4.39 8.15
C LEU A 15 17.27 -5.73 7.45
N VAL A 16 16.02 -6.14 7.24
CA VAL A 16 15.68 -7.29 6.41
C VAL A 16 15.90 -6.94 4.93
N SER A 17 16.73 -7.74 4.25
CA SER A 17 17.00 -7.66 2.82
C SER A 17 17.31 -9.05 2.26
N ASP A 18 17.51 -9.16 0.95
CA ASP A 18 17.91 -10.43 0.33
C ASP A 18 19.29 -10.92 0.84
N GLU A 19 20.20 -10.00 1.15
CA GLU A 19 21.52 -10.30 1.73
C GLU A 19 21.47 -10.56 3.24
N ASN A 20 20.41 -10.14 3.91
CA ASN A 20 20.20 -10.28 5.34
C ASN A 20 18.74 -10.68 5.63
N PRO A 21 18.32 -11.90 5.26
CA PRO A 21 16.92 -12.30 5.30
C PRO A 21 16.37 -12.30 6.73
N ALA A 22 15.05 -12.23 6.86
CA ALA A 22 14.40 -12.42 8.15
C ALA A 22 14.71 -13.81 8.70
N ARG A 23 14.75 -13.93 10.02
CA ARG A 23 15.06 -15.21 10.65
C ARG A 23 13.85 -16.14 10.53
N ASP A 24 14.12 -17.39 10.15
CA ASP A 24 13.14 -18.47 10.07
C ASP A 24 13.51 -19.56 11.09
N GLU A 25 13.63 -19.16 12.36
CA GLU A 25 13.89 -20.05 13.50
C GLU A 25 12.64 -20.11 14.39
N ASP A 26 12.53 -21.16 15.21
CA ASP A 26 11.45 -21.36 16.20
C ASP A 26 11.58 -20.40 17.41
N THR A 27 12.04 -19.15 17.22
CA THR A 27 12.21 -18.15 18.29
C THR A 27 12.36 -16.73 17.73
N LEU A 28 11.92 -15.73 18.49
CA LEU A 28 12.08 -14.31 18.15
C LEU A 28 13.56 -13.89 18.13
N ASP A 29 13.99 -13.25 17.03
CA ASP A 29 15.26 -12.50 17.00
C ASP A 29 15.15 -11.19 17.80
N PHE A 30 15.09 -11.32 19.13
CA PHE A 30 14.83 -10.19 20.01
C PHE A 30 15.92 -9.10 19.91
N GLN A 31 17.16 -9.49 19.59
CA GLN A 31 18.27 -8.54 19.47
C GLN A 31 18.10 -7.68 18.22
N ARG A 32 17.79 -8.30 17.08
CA ARG A 32 17.52 -7.58 15.83
C ARG A 32 16.27 -6.71 15.94
N CYS A 33 15.18 -7.27 16.46
CA CYS A 33 13.94 -6.53 16.69
C CYS A 33 14.14 -5.34 17.61
N ALA A 34 14.88 -5.50 18.71
CA ALA A 34 15.16 -4.40 19.64
C ALA A 34 15.96 -3.28 18.98
N ARG A 35 16.94 -3.59 18.14
CA ARG A 35 17.69 -2.58 17.37
C ARG A 35 16.78 -1.78 16.44
N LEU A 36 15.93 -2.45 15.67
CA LEU A 36 15.00 -1.80 14.75
C LEU A 36 13.96 -0.95 15.48
N HIS A 37 13.40 -1.47 16.58
CA HIS A 37 12.48 -0.72 17.44
C HIS A 37 13.14 0.54 18.01
N ASN A 38 14.33 0.38 18.60
CA ASN A 38 15.06 1.48 19.22
C ASN A 38 15.47 2.57 18.23
N TYR A 39 15.74 2.20 16.97
CA TYR A 39 15.93 3.17 15.90
C TYR A 39 14.68 4.04 15.67
N LEU A 40 13.49 3.44 15.63
CA LEU A 40 12.23 4.18 15.46
C LEU A 40 11.98 5.13 16.65
N VAL A 41 12.23 4.68 17.88
CA VAL A 41 12.14 5.52 19.10
C VAL A 41 13.12 6.69 19.02
N ALA A 42 14.38 6.43 18.68
CA ALA A 42 15.41 7.46 18.53
C ALA A 42 15.06 8.47 17.44
N TYR A 43 14.55 8.00 16.30
CA TYR A 43 14.11 8.85 15.18
C TYR A 43 12.99 9.80 15.63
N ALA A 44 11.97 9.28 16.32
CA ALA A 44 10.88 10.08 16.84
C ALA A 44 11.37 11.13 17.86
N TYR A 45 12.29 10.74 18.75
CA TYR A 45 12.90 11.64 19.73
C TYR A 45 13.65 12.79 19.05
N ILE A 46 14.50 12.47 18.08
CA ILE A 46 15.26 13.44 17.29
C ILE A 46 14.33 14.45 16.62
N ALA A 47 13.29 13.96 15.95
CA ALA A 47 12.34 14.81 15.24
C ALA A 47 11.55 15.72 16.18
N ARG A 48 11.11 15.19 17.34
CA ARG A 48 10.35 15.97 18.34
C ARG A 48 11.17 17.09 18.95
N ASN A 49 12.45 16.82 19.24
CA ASN A 49 13.32 17.75 19.94
C ASN A 49 14.13 18.67 18.99
N GLY A 50 14.10 18.39 17.69
CA GLY A 50 14.88 19.12 16.69
C GLY A 50 16.40 19.00 16.92
N THR A 51 16.85 17.82 17.36
CA THR A 51 18.27 17.51 17.57
C THR A 51 18.85 16.75 16.38
N ASP A 52 20.16 16.46 16.40
CA ASP A 52 20.80 15.57 15.40
C ASP A 52 21.09 14.18 15.98
N THR A 53 21.06 14.05 17.31
CA THR A 53 21.36 12.81 18.05
C THR A 53 20.33 12.58 19.15
N PRO A 54 19.98 11.33 19.45
CA PRO A 54 19.13 11.01 20.60
C PRO A 54 19.90 11.17 21.91
N ASP A 55 19.20 11.58 22.96
CA ASP A 55 19.70 11.52 24.35
C ASP A 55 19.30 10.17 24.95
N LEU A 56 20.27 9.25 25.06
CA LEU A 56 20.02 7.90 25.56
C LEU A 56 19.67 7.87 27.05
N ASP A 57 20.15 8.83 27.85
CA ASP A 57 19.82 8.92 29.26
C ASP A 57 18.37 9.39 29.42
N ALA A 58 17.94 10.36 28.60
CA ALA A 58 16.54 10.77 28.54
C ALA A 58 15.63 9.60 28.12
N LEU A 59 15.97 8.90 27.03
CA LEU A 59 15.21 7.74 26.56
C LEU A 59 15.15 6.61 27.59
N ALA A 60 16.24 6.35 28.32
CA ALA A 60 16.24 5.35 29.39
C ALA A 60 15.39 5.77 30.62
N SER A 61 15.23 7.08 30.84
CA SER A 61 14.41 7.62 31.92
C SER A 61 12.93 7.72 31.57
N GLU A 62 12.61 7.83 30.27
CA GLU A 62 11.26 7.79 29.73
C GLU A 62 10.78 6.34 29.72
N SER A 63 9.93 5.99 30.67
CA SER A 63 9.32 4.67 30.76
C SER A 63 7.82 4.87 30.89
N TRP A 64 7.13 5.05 29.76
CA TRP A 64 5.69 5.25 29.68
C TRP A 64 4.90 3.98 30.02
N PHE A 65 5.08 2.89 29.28
CA PHE A 65 4.48 1.57 29.50
C PHE A 65 4.82 1.01 30.89
N PHE A 66 6.09 0.99 31.28
CA PHE A 66 6.48 0.33 32.55
C PHE A 66 6.23 1.15 33.82
N ASN A 67 5.89 2.45 33.71
CA ASN A 67 5.50 3.27 34.86
C ASN A 67 3.99 3.53 34.94
N GLN A 68 3.18 2.94 34.06
CA GLN A 68 1.72 2.92 34.27
C GLN A 68 1.44 2.18 35.59
N PRO A 69 0.48 2.63 36.41
CA PRO A 69 0.04 1.91 37.61
C PRO A 69 -0.76 0.64 37.24
N ASN A 70 -0.22 -0.19 36.36
CA ASN A 70 -0.74 -1.52 36.04
C ASN A 70 -0.13 -2.51 37.04
N GLU A 71 -0.93 -2.95 38.00
CA GLU A 71 -0.58 -4.00 38.98
C GLU A 71 -0.28 -5.39 38.35
N ASN A 72 -0.13 -5.47 37.02
CA ASN A 72 -0.20 -6.70 36.24
C ASN A 72 1.02 -6.96 35.33
N ILE A 73 2.03 -6.07 35.26
CA ILE A 73 3.17 -6.26 34.33
C ILE A 73 3.93 -7.56 34.64
N ASP A 74 4.28 -7.80 35.90
CA ASP A 74 4.99 -9.03 36.28
C ASP A 74 4.17 -10.28 35.94
N ALA A 75 2.85 -10.23 36.13
CA ALA A 75 1.95 -11.33 35.80
C ALA A 75 1.81 -11.53 34.28
N ILE A 76 1.75 -10.46 33.47
CA ILE A 76 1.84 -10.55 32.01
C ILE A 76 3.17 -11.20 31.61
N ARG A 77 4.31 -10.73 32.15
CA ARG A 77 5.64 -11.26 31.84
C ARG A 77 5.79 -12.75 32.15
N THR A 78 5.10 -13.27 33.17
CA THR A 78 5.09 -14.72 33.44
C THR A 78 4.40 -15.55 32.35
N ARG A 79 3.45 -14.95 31.64
CA ARG A 79 2.67 -15.56 30.55
C ARG A 79 3.34 -15.36 29.18
N LEU A 80 4.27 -14.42 29.06
CA LEU A 80 5.05 -14.21 27.84
C LEU A 80 6.12 -15.29 27.63
N ASP A 81 6.51 -15.49 26.37
CA ASP A 81 7.67 -16.25 25.96
C ASP A 81 8.97 -15.56 26.46
N PRO A 82 10.02 -16.32 26.86
CA PRO A 82 11.28 -15.74 27.31
C PRO A 82 11.95 -14.81 26.28
N SER A 83 11.77 -15.06 24.98
CA SER A 83 12.34 -14.22 23.93
C SER A 83 11.65 -12.85 23.84
N LEU A 84 10.32 -12.78 24.04
CA LEU A 84 9.59 -11.51 24.18
C LEU A 84 9.99 -10.75 25.43
N ASN A 85 10.20 -11.44 26.56
CA ASN A 85 10.72 -10.80 27.77
C ASN A 85 12.12 -10.19 27.53
N SER A 86 12.98 -10.90 26.78
CA SER A 86 14.30 -10.43 26.41
C SER A 86 14.25 -9.23 25.45
N PHE A 87 13.26 -9.20 24.56
CA PHE A 87 12.96 -8.05 23.70
C PHE A 87 12.57 -6.83 24.56
N LEU A 88 11.63 -6.99 25.49
CA LEU A 88 11.21 -5.92 26.41
C LEU A 88 12.35 -5.37 27.25
N ASP A 89 13.27 -6.21 27.71
CA ASP A 89 14.46 -5.78 28.46
C ASP A 89 15.49 -5.03 27.60
N SER A 90 15.36 -5.08 26.27
CA SER A 90 16.33 -4.54 25.32
C SER A 90 15.87 -3.28 24.60
N ILE A 91 14.62 -2.84 24.80
CA ILE A 91 14.03 -1.69 24.10
C ILE A 91 13.91 -0.45 24.99
N TYR A 92 13.91 0.71 24.35
CA TYR A 92 13.42 1.96 24.94
C TYR A 92 11.91 2.05 24.80
N ASP A 93 11.25 2.63 25.79
CA ASP A 93 9.80 2.75 25.79
C ASP A 93 9.37 3.85 24.81
N PRO A 94 8.52 3.53 23.81
CA PRO A 94 8.04 4.56 22.91
C PRO A 94 7.04 5.45 23.64
N THR A 95 7.32 6.75 23.69
CA THR A 95 6.26 7.73 23.99
C THR A 95 5.08 7.54 23.02
N PRO A 96 3.82 7.76 23.44
CA PRO A 96 2.66 7.63 22.57
C PRO A 96 2.83 8.35 21.23
N GLY A 97 2.39 7.69 20.16
CA GLY A 97 2.72 8.01 18.78
C GLY A 97 4.05 7.37 18.36
N PHE A 98 4.21 6.06 18.58
CA PHE A 98 5.42 5.31 18.22
C PHE A 98 5.71 5.33 16.72
N PHE A 99 4.69 5.06 15.89
CA PHE A 99 4.74 5.14 14.45
C PHE A 99 3.36 5.57 13.93
N TYR A 100 3.24 5.90 12.66
CA TYR A 100 1.96 6.38 12.11
C TYR A 100 0.79 5.42 12.37
N TRP A 101 1.02 4.11 12.20
CA TRP A 101 0.00 3.06 12.39
C TRP A 101 -0.21 2.63 13.84
N VAL A 102 0.80 2.81 14.70
CA VAL A 102 0.81 2.25 16.05
C VAL A 102 1.10 3.30 17.11
N SER A 103 0.29 3.31 18.15
CA SER A 103 0.38 4.30 19.22
C SER A 103 1.53 4.02 20.17
N GLY A 104 1.80 2.76 20.54
CA GLY A 104 2.83 2.41 21.49
C GLY A 104 2.80 0.92 21.88
N LEU A 105 3.60 0.55 22.88
CA LEU A 105 3.61 -0.80 23.45
C LEU A 105 2.31 -1.09 24.22
N SER A 106 1.77 -2.29 24.06
CA SER A 106 0.53 -2.76 24.71
C SER A 106 0.74 -4.02 25.54
N MET A 107 1.32 -5.06 24.93
CA MET A 107 1.54 -6.38 25.55
C MET A 107 0.26 -6.97 26.18
N GLU A 108 -0.88 -6.76 25.53
CA GLU A 108 -2.16 -7.32 25.95
C GLU A 108 -2.26 -8.79 25.51
N LEU A 109 -2.61 -9.70 26.43
CA LEU A 109 -2.90 -11.08 26.06
C LEU A 109 -4.21 -11.11 25.26
N ALA A 110 -4.19 -11.75 24.09
CA ALA A 110 -5.28 -11.65 23.13
C ALA A 110 -6.19 -12.88 23.09
N ASP A 111 -5.83 -14.04 23.63
CA ASP A 111 -6.60 -15.29 23.45
C ASP A 111 -8.10 -15.22 23.80
N GLU A 112 -8.51 -14.37 24.76
CA GLU A 112 -9.93 -14.19 25.10
C GLU A 112 -10.69 -13.34 24.07
N THR A 113 -9.97 -12.50 23.32
CA THR A 113 -10.49 -11.58 22.31
C THR A 113 -10.16 -12.02 20.87
N PHE A 114 -9.18 -12.90 20.69
CA PHE A 114 -8.61 -13.35 19.42
C PHE A 114 -7.56 -14.46 19.63
N PRO A 115 -7.55 -15.61 18.92
CA PRO A 115 -8.45 -16.14 17.89
C PRO A 115 -9.52 -17.10 18.46
N LEU A 116 -10.43 -17.56 17.58
CA LEU A 116 -11.43 -18.62 17.89
C LEU A 116 -10.86 -20.05 17.87
N GLU A 117 -9.58 -20.24 17.53
CA GLU A 117 -8.90 -21.54 17.56
C GLU A 117 -8.70 -22.04 19.01
N ASP A 118 -8.72 -23.37 19.19
CA ASP A 118 -8.36 -23.97 20.48
C ASP A 118 -6.90 -23.57 20.82
N ASN A 119 -6.71 -22.89 21.95
CA ASN A 119 -5.39 -22.57 22.44
C ASN A 119 -4.70 -23.84 22.99
N ASP A 120 -3.79 -24.40 22.20
CA ASP A 120 -2.93 -25.54 22.57
C ASP A 120 -1.59 -25.11 23.22
N PHE A 121 -1.42 -23.84 23.58
CA PHE A 121 -0.19 -23.32 24.18
C PHE A 121 -0.18 -23.54 25.70
N GLU A 122 0.68 -24.45 26.15
CA GLU A 122 0.75 -24.98 27.52
C GLU A 122 0.66 -23.89 28.61
N ASP A 123 -0.49 -23.81 29.29
CA ASP A 123 -0.77 -22.92 30.44
C ASP A 123 -0.43 -21.42 30.19
N LYS A 124 -0.38 -20.99 28.92
CA LYS A 124 -0.06 -19.63 28.48
C LYS A 124 -0.96 -19.22 27.33
N GLU A 125 -1.08 -17.92 27.11
CA GLU A 125 -1.83 -17.38 25.98
C GLU A 125 -0.97 -17.47 24.74
N ARG A 126 -1.53 -17.96 23.64
CA ARG A 126 -0.79 -18.07 22.39
C ARG A 126 -0.58 -16.69 21.76
N PHE A 127 -1.50 -15.76 21.92
CA PHE A 127 -1.50 -14.49 21.20
C PHE A 127 -1.33 -13.28 22.11
N VAL A 128 -0.53 -12.33 21.63
CA VAL A 128 -0.20 -11.09 22.35
C VAL A 128 -0.25 -9.91 21.40
N VAL A 129 -0.99 -8.86 21.73
CA VAL A 129 -0.91 -7.58 21.01
C VAL A 129 0.33 -6.83 21.49
N ILE A 130 1.37 -6.78 20.66
CA ILE A 130 2.65 -6.12 21.01
C ILE A 130 2.52 -4.60 20.94
N TYR A 131 1.86 -4.09 19.89
CA TYR A 131 1.65 -2.66 19.67
C TYR A 131 0.18 -2.36 19.43
N ASP A 132 -0.35 -1.34 20.11
CA ASP A 132 -1.72 -0.87 19.84
C ASP A 132 -1.77 -0.05 18.55
N THR A 133 -2.85 -0.18 17.79
CA THR A 133 -3.12 0.71 16.66
C THR A 133 -3.37 2.14 17.16
N THR A 134 -2.98 3.12 16.34
CA THR A 134 -3.31 4.53 16.55
C THR A 134 -4.84 4.75 16.55
N PRO A 135 -5.46 5.24 17.64
CA PRO A 135 -6.93 5.35 17.76
C PRO A 135 -7.59 6.26 16.72
N GLU A 136 -6.84 7.22 16.17
CA GLU A 136 -7.30 8.14 15.13
C GLU A 136 -7.58 7.45 13.79
N LEU A 137 -7.12 6.20 13.61
CA LEU A 137 -7.32 5.43 12.38
C LEU A 137 -8.67 4.72 12.32
N GLY A 138 -9.35 4.54 13.45
CA GLY A 138 -10.67 3.91 13.46
C GLY A 138 -11.07 3.30 14.79
N SER A 139 -12.32 2.83 14.85
CA SER A 139 -12.82 2.00 15.94
C SER A 139 -12.42 0.53 15.74
N HIS A 140 -12.50 -0.28 16.80
CA HIS A 140 -12.29 -1.74 16.74
C HIS A 140 -10.90 -2.15 16.22
N CYS A 141 -9.87 -1.41 16.65
CA CYS A 141 -8.49 -1.73 16.35
C CYS A 141 -8.01 -3.00 17.07
N LEU A 142 -7.15 -3.80 16.42
CA LEU A 142 -6.52 -4.99 17.04
C LEU A 142 -5.02 -4.81 17.34
N GLY A 143 -4.32 -3.89 16.66
CA GLY A 143 -2.88 -3.72 16.83
C GLY A 143 -2.05 -4.81 16.15
N VAL A 144 -0.75 -4.83 16.45
CA VAL A 144 0.20 -5.85 15.94
C VAL A 144 0.11 -7.07 16.83
N LEU A 145 -0.45 -8.14 16.27
CA LEU A 145 -0.67 -9.41 16.95
C LEU A 145 0.56 -10.31 16.78
N TYR A 146 0.99 -10.94 17.86
CA TYR A 146 2.10 -11.89 17.89
C TYR A 146 1.64 -13.27 18.33
N ASP A 147 1.97 -14.28 17.55
CA ASP A 147 1.76 -15.69 17.86
C ASP A 147 3.01 -16.22 18.58
N GLN A 148 2.89 -16.46 19.89
CA GLN A 148 3.96 -16.99 20.74
C GLN A 148 4.34 -18.43 20.41
N LEU A 149 3.45 -19.21 19.78
CA LEU A 149 3.75 -20.58 19.37
C LEU A 149 4.64 -20.60 18.13
N ASN A 150 4.36 -19.70 17.18
CA ASN A 150 5.03 -19.64 15.87
C ASN A 150 6.08 -18.53 15.75
N HIS A 151 6.21 -17.69 16.77
CA HIS A 151 7.12 -16.54 16.84
C HIS A 151 6.99 -15.55 15.68
N ARG A 152 5.76 -15.34 15.19
CA ARG A 152 5.45 -14.45 14.06
C ARG A 152 4.39 -13.43 14.42
N VAL A 153 4.31 -12.37 13.63
CA VAL A 153 3.36 -11.28 13.76
C VAL A 153 2.45 -11.16 12.55
N SER A 154 1.24 -10.69 12.78
CA SER A 154 0.38 -10.11 11.75
C SER A 154 -0.18 -8.78 12.23
N PHE A 155 -0.56 -7.91 11.30
CA PHE A 155 -1.09 -6.59 11.63
C PHE A 155 -2.40 -6.28 10.87
N PRO A 156 -3.53 -6.85 11.30
CA PRO A 156 -4.84 -6.68 10.65
C PRO A 156 -5.43 -5.27 10.73
N LEU A 157 -4.79 -4.36 11.50
CA LEU A 157 -5.26 -3.01 11.85
C LEU A 157 -6.54 -3.01 12.70
N THR A 158 -7.61 -3.62 12.21
CA THR A 158 -8.93 -3.75 12.86
C THR A 158 -9.34 -5.21 13.07
N THR A 159 -10.28 -5.45 13.98
CA THR A 159 -10.86 -6.78 14.24
C THR A 159 -11.66 -7.32 13.06
N ASP A 160 -12.14 -6.45 12.17
CA ASP A 160 -12.94 -6.86 11.01
C ASP A 160 -12.09 -7.60 9.95
N ASN A 161 -10.76 -7.45 10.00
CA ASN A 161 -9.82 -8.17 9.13
C ASN A 161 -9.25 -9.45 9.76
N SER A 162 -9.78 -9.86 10.90
CA SER A 162 -9.48 -11.13 11.59
C SER A 162 -9.48 -12.34 10.65
N GLU A 163 -10.50 -12.45 9.81
CA GLU A 163 -10.68 -13.51 8.81
C GLU A 163 -9.58 -13.58 7.75
N SER A 164 -8.75 -12.53 7.62
CA SER A 164 -7.62 -12.55 6.67
C SER A 164 -6.36 -13.18 7.24
N ILE A 165 -6.35 -13.49 8.55
CA ILE A 165 -5.20 -14.03 9.28
C ILE A 165 -5.55 -15.29 10.10
N GLU A 166 -6.83 -15.66 10.16
CA GLU A 166 -7.38 -16.86 10.82
C GLU A 166 -8.10 -17.76 9.81
N PRO A 167 -7.96 -19.10 9.88
CA PRO A 167 -7.05 -19.86 10.75
C PRO A 167 -5.56 -19.63 10.43
N VAL A 168 -4.69 -19.65 11.43
CA VAL A 168 -3.24 -19.32 11.22
C VAL A 168 -2.59 -20.28 10.21
N ALA A 169 -2.98 -21.56 10.24
CA ALA A 169 -2.46 -22.57 9.33
C ALA A 169 -2.87 -22.35 7.87
N GLU A 170 -4.00 -21.68 7.62
CA GLU A 170 -4.53 -21.40 6.29
C GLU A 170 -4.02 -20.06 5.74
N HIS A 171 -3.67 -19.12 6.62
CA HIS A 171 -3.24 -17.76 6.29
C HIS A 171 -1.77 -17.50 6.65
N TRP A 172 -0.93 -18.53 6.63
CA TRP A 172 0.47 -18.46 7.06
C TRP A 172 1.30 -17.40 6.31
N ASP A 173 0.93 -17.12 5.06
CA ASP A 173 1.52 -16.08 4.21
C ASP A 173 1.26 -14.66 4.73
N MET A 174 0.34 -14.49 5.68
CA MET A 174 0.03 -13.22 6.34
C MET A 174 0.71 -13.07 7.72
N TRP A 175 1.56 -14.04 8.10
CA TRP A 175 2.32 -14.06 9.36
C TRP A 175 3.83 -13.95 9.10
N PHE A 176 4.45 -12.87 9.59
CA PHE A 176 5.83 -12.51 9.29
C PHE A 176 6.69 -12.45 10.55
N PRO A 177 8.03 -12.62 10.46
CA PRO A 177 8.91 -12.28 11.56
C PRO A 177 8.78 -10.78 11.94
N LEU A 178 8.86 -10.44 13.23
CA LEU A 178 8.67 -9.06 13.72
C LEU A 178 9.67 -8.08 13.09
N GLU A 179 10.91 -8.51 12.86
CA GLU A 179 11.91 -7.70 12.18
C GLU A 179 11.51 -7.29 10.75
N THR A 180 10.63 -8.04 10.09
CA THR A 180 10.10 -7.72 8.76
C THR A 180 9.19 -6.50 8.82
N ILE A 181 8.24 -6.47 9.76
CA ILE A 181 7.33 -5.33 9.95
C ILE A 181 8.11 -4.08 10.37
N LEU A 182 9.02 -4.22 11.34
CA LEU A 182 9.85 -3.08 11.80
C LEU A 182 10.76 -2.54 10.69
N THR A 183 11.36 -3.44 9.89
CA THR A 183 12.14 -3.05 8.70
C THR A 183 11.28 -2.27 7.71
N HIS A 184 10.06 -2.73 7.44
CA HIS A 184 9.15 -2.07 6.51
C HIS A 184 8.82 -0.64 6.95
N TRP A 185 8.49 -0.43 8.23
CA TRP A 185 8.25 0.91 8.76
C TRP A 185 9.46 1.83 8.61
N ILE A 186 10.67 1.32 8.84
CA ILE A 186 11.91 2.07 8.64
C ILE A 186 12.13 2.41 7.16
N GLN A 187 11.86 1.47 6.25
CA GLN A 187 11.94 1.71 4.81
C GLN A 187 10.98 2.80 4.38
N MET A 188 9.76 2.85 4.91
CA MET A 188 8.80 3.93 4.64
C MET A 188 9.31 5.30 5.10
N LEU A 189 10.03 5.38 6.23
CA LEU A 189 10.70 6.60 6.67
C LEU A 189 11.81 7.01 5.70
N ARG A 190 12.69 6.07 5.33
CA ARG A 190 13.80 6.33 4.41
C ARG A 190 13.34 6.76 3.02
N MET A 191 12.24 6.17 2.56
CA MET A 191 11.60 6.51 1.29
C MET A 191 10.95 7.90 1.31
N GLY A 192 10.60 8.41 2.51
CA GLY A 192 9.84 9.64 2.68
C GLY A 192 8.34 9.47 2.46
N LYS A 193 7.83 8.22 2.45
CA LYS A 193 6.39 7.95 2.44
C LYS A 193 5.76 8.39 3.76
N ILE A 194 6.49 8.19 4.86
CA ILE A 194 6.16 8.73 6.17
C ILE A 194 7.29 9.65 6.64
N THR A 195 6.94 10.80 7.18
CA THR A 195 7.89 11.73 7.78
C THR A 195 7.45 12.13 9.18
N ALA A 196 8.39 12.59 10.00
CA ALA A 196 8.09 13.20 11.28
C ALA A 196 8.05 14.73 11.14
N ASP A 197 7.00 15.37 11.61
CA ASP A 197 6.84 16.83 11.67
C ASP A 197 6.27 17.23 13.03
N PRO A 198 7.06 17.87 13.92
CA PRO A 198 6.60 18.25 15.25
C PRO A 198 5.66 19.47 15.24
N ARG A 199 5.44 20.12 14.09
CA ARG A 199 4.54 21.26 13.97
C ARG A 199 3.09 20.78 14.01
N ASN A 200 2.25 21.46 14.80
CA ASN A 200 0.80 21.26 14.77
C ASN A 200 0.22 21.73 13.42
N GLU A 201 -0.88 21.12 12.98
CA GLU A 201 -1.57 21.46 11.72
C GLU A 201 -1.86 22.96 11.57
N GLY A 202 -2.21 23.65 12.66
CA GLY A 202 -2.50 25.09 12.65
C GLY A 202 -1.29 25.99 12.34
N ASN A 203 -0.08 25.44 12.31
CA ASN A 203 1.15 26.14 11.94
C ASN A 203 1.61 25.83 10.50
N LEU A 204 0.85 25.02 9.76
CA LEU A 204 1.14 24.66 8.37
C LEU A 204 0.53 25.66 7.40
N SER A 205 1.15 25.80 6.22
CA SER A 205 0.51 26.50 5.11
C SER A 205 -0.70 25.72 4.58
N ASP A 206 -1.59 26.38 3.84
CA ASP A 206 -2.73 25.73 3.18
C ASP A 206 -2.29 24.59 2.23
N VAL A 207 -1.14 24.74 1.58
CA VAL A 207 -0.56 23.71 0.69
C VAL A 207 -0.04 22.52 1.48
N GLU A 208 0.68 22.77 2.58
CA GLU A 208 1.21 21.73 3.45
C GLU A 208 0.11 20.93 4.14
N SER A 209 -0.94 21.59 4.61
CA SER A 209 -2.09 20.94 5.26
C SER A 209 -2.96 20.13 4.30
N THR A 210 -2.87 20.37 2.99
CA THR A 210 -3.65 19.66 1.96
C THR A 210 -2.85 18.63 1.18
N SER A 211 -1.56 18.45 1.48
CA SER A 211 -0.67 17.51 0.78
C SER A 211 -0.36 16.24 1.57
N ARG A 212 -0.79 16.15 2.83
CA ARG A 212 -0.51 15.02 3.73
C ARG A 212 -1.58 14.87 4.80
N HIS A 213 -1.67 13.67 5.37
CA HIS A 213 -2.44 13.42 6.59
C HIS A 213 -1.49 13.33 7.79
N GLN A 214 -1.79 14.00 8.90
CA GLN A 214 -0.92 14.03 10.07
C GLN A 214 -1.62 13.47 11.31
N ILE A 215 -0.96 12.53 11.99
CA ILE A 215 -1.37 12.04 13.30
C ILE A 215 -0.22 12.24 14.27
N GLY A 216 -0.40 13.18 15.21
CA GLY A 216 0.63 13.56 16.16
C GLY A 216 1.92 14.00 15.46
N LEU A 217 3.01 13.28 15.68
CA LEU A 217 4.31 13.53 15.07
C LEU A 217 4.40 13.07 13.62
N TRP A 218 3.58 12.10 13.20
CA TRP A 218 3.78 11.39 11.94
C TRP A 218 2.89 11.95 10.84
N CYS A 219 3.50 12.15 9.67
CA CYS A 219 2.82 12.54 8.46
C CYS A 219 2.86 11.42 7.43
N TRP A 220 1.70 11.08 6.90
CA TRP A 220 1.53 10.20 5.75
C TRP A 220 1.43 11.02 4.47
N HIS A 221 2.31 10.75 3.51
CA HIS A 221 2.30 11.39 2.20
C HIS A 221 1.57 10.52 1.19
N PRO A 222 0.56 11.03 0.45
CA PRO A 222 -0.18 10.26 -0.55
C PRO A 222 0.69 9.66 -1.65
N TYR A 223 1.86 10.26 -1.91
CA TYR A 223 2.94 9.74 -2.73
C TYR A 223 4.27 10.42 -2.33
N CYS A 224 5.40 9.85 -2.71
CA CYS A 224 6.72 10.46 -2.50
C CYS A 224 7.59 10.42 -3.78
N ALA A 225 8.73 11.12 -3.75
CA ALA A 225 9.65 11.20 -4.89
C ALA A 225 10.16 9.81 -5.33
N ALA A 226 10.50 8.95 -4.37
CA ALA A 226 10.96 7.59 -4.65
C ALA A 226 9.90 6.74 -5.36
N GLN A 227 8.62 6.87 -4.99
CA GLN A 227 7.52 6.19 -5.67
C GLN A 227 7.30 6.70 -7.11
N ILE A 228 7.52 7.99 -7.36
CA ILE A 228 7.49 8.53 -8.72
C ILE A 228 8.66 7.93 -9.53
N ASP A 229 9.87 7.94 -8.97
CA ASP A 229 11.07 7.40 -9.62
C ASP A 229 10.90 5.92 -9.96
N SER A 230 10.39 5.12 -9.02
CA SER A 230 10.17 3.68 -9.20
C SER A 230 9.10 3.39 -10.24
N THR A 231 7.97 4.12 -10.22
CA THR A 231 6.90 3.95 -11.21
C THR A 231 7.35 4.37 -12.62
N VAL A 232 8.11 5.47 -12.74
CA VAL A 232 8.71 5.88 -14.02
C VAL A 232 9.66 4.80 -14.53
N ALA A 233 10.51 4.24 -13.67
CA ALA A 233 11.43 3.16 -14.04
C ALA A 233 10.69 1.89 -14.47
N ALA A 234 9.60 1.51 -13.80
CA ALA A 234 8.77 0.36 -14.17
C ALA A 234 8.09 0.57 -15.53
N MET A 235 7.52 1.74 -15.77
CA MET A 235 6.90 2.07 -17.06
C MET A 235 7.94 2.13 -18.21
N ASP A 236 9.15 2.62 -17.95
CA ASP A 236 10.25 2.62 -18.92
C ASP A 236 10.67 1.18 -19.27
N ARG A 237 10.86 0.30 -18.27
CA ARG A 237 11.15 -1.13 -18.49
C ARG A 237 10.06 -1.80 -19.32
N TYR A 238 8.80 -1.53 -18.99
CA TYR A 238 7.66 -2.08 -19.70
C TYR A 238 7.62 -1.62 -21.16
N THR A 239 7.83 -0.32 -21.39
CA THR A 239 7.90 0.27 -22.74
C THR A 239 9.03 -0.36 -23.55
N ASP A 240 10.23 -0.53 -22.95
CA ASP A 240 11.38 -1.18 -23.59
C ASP A 240 11.08 -2.65 -23.93
N ALA A 241 10.35 -3.37 -23.07
CA ALA A 241 9.95 -4.76 -23.32
C ALA A 241 9.01 -4.89 -24.54
N ILE A 242 8.09 -3.93 -24.74
CA ILE A 242 7.25 -3.87 -25.94
C ILE A 242 8.06 -3.44 -27.16
N GLU A 243 8.75 -2.30 -27.10
CA GLU A 243 9.43 -1.71 -28.26
C GLU A 243 10.52 -2.62 -28.83
N SER A 244 11.24 -3.37 -27.98
CA SER A 244 12.26 -4.34 -28.41
C SER A 244 11.70 -5.54 -29.20
N ARG A 245 10.40 -5.81 -29.07
CA ARG A 245 9.70 -6.90 -29.76
C ARG A 245 8.92 -6.43 -30.99
N MET A 246 8.82 -5.13 -31.21
CA MET A 246 8.03 -4.56 -32.32
C MET A 246 8.80 -4.56 -33.65
N PRO A 247 8.11 -4.80 -34.79
CA PRO A 247 8.72 -4.72 -36.12
C PRO A 247 8.98 -3.28 -36.57
N SER A 248 8.18 -2.32 -36.10
CA SER A 248 8.28 -0.91 -36.44
C SER A 248 7.74 -0.02 -35.33
N LEU A 249 8.41 1.09 -35.07
CA LEU A 249 8.03 2.06 -34.04
C LEU A 249 7.41 3.30 -34.65
N LEU A 250 6.52 3.97 -33.91
CA LEU A 250 5.98 5.27 -34.29
C LEU A 250 7.12 6.31 -34.39
N PRO A 251 7.06 7.25 -35.35
CA PRO A 251 8.10 8.26 -35.58
C PRO A 251 8.01 9.41 -34.55
N ILE A 252 8.09 9.06 -33.27
CA ILE A 252 8.02 9.98 -32.12
C ILE A 252 9.42 10.12 -31.51
N SER A 253 9.74 11.30 -30.99
CA SER A 253 11.01 11.56 -30.32
C SER A 253 11.13 10.74 -29.04
N GLN A 254 12.20 9.96 -28.91
CA GLN A 254 12.47 9.11 -27.74
C GLN A 254 12.67 9.90 -26.43
N ASN A 255 13.03 11.18 -26.53
CA ASN A 255 13.29 12.04 -25.36
C ASN A 255 12.15 13.01 -25.06
N ALA A 256 11.03 12.94 -25.79
CA ALA A 256 9.87 13.76 -25.47
C ALA A 256 9.15 13.20 -24.23
N PRO A 257 8.76 14.06 -23.26
CA PRO A 257 7.92 13.64 -22.16
C PRO A 257 6.55 13.22 -22.71
N PHE A 258 5.91 12.27 -22.04
CA PHE A 258 4.64 11.74 -22.49
C PHE A 258 3.54 12.81 -22.51
N PHE A 259 3.54 13.70 -21.52
CA PHE A 259 2.72 14.91 -21.49
C PHE A 259 3.53 16.11 -21.02
N THR A 260 3.14 17.29 -21.50
CA THR A 260 3.62 18.59 -21.02
C THR A 260 2.69 19.14 -19.93
N ASP A 261 3.18 20.05 -19.10
CA ASP A 261 2.35 20.71 -18.08
C ASP A 261 1.13 21.41 -18.67
N ALA A 262 1.23 21.98 -19.87
CA ALA A 262 0.14 22.69 -20.54
C ALA A 262 -0.96 21.73 -21.02
N GLU A 263 -0.60 20.52 -21.48
CA GLU A 263 -1.57 19.49 -21.86
C GLU A 263 -2.30 18.95 -20.62
N LEU A 264 -1.60 18.79 -19.51
CA LEU A 264 -2.18 18.38 -18.23
C LEU A 264 -3.06 19.48 -17.61
N ASP A 265 -2.69 20.76 -17.79
CA ASP A 265 -3.54 21.90 -17.41
C ASP A 265 -4.84 21.91 -18.22
N ALA A 266 -4.78 21.64 -19.53
CA ALA A 266 -5.96 21.54 -20.38
C ALA A 266 -6.89 20.38 -19.96
N ALA A 267 -6.32 19.29 -19.48
CA ALA A 267 -7.03 18.15 -18.90
C ALA A 267 -7.45 18.37 -17.43
N LEU A 268 -7.23 19.55 -16.84
CA LEU A 268 -7.54 19.87 -15.43
C LEU A 268 -6.85 18.96 -14.41
N VAL A 269 -5.70 18.40 -14.75
CA VAL A 269 -4.88 17.59 -13.81
C VAL A 269 -4.22 18.53 -12.79
N PRO A 270 -4.40 18.31 -11.47
CA PRO A 270 -3.80 19.12 -10.42
C PRO A 270 -2.28 19.31 -10.58
N LYS A 271 -1.79 20.46 -10.12
CA LYS A 271 -0.37 20.81 -10.20
C LYS A 271 0.51 19.98 -9.27
N GLU A 272 -0.03 19.64 -8.12
CA GLU A 272 0.62 18.79 -7.13
C GLU A 272 -0.18 17.51 -7.06
N CYS A 273 0.17 16.51 -7.86
CA CYS A 273 -0.34 15.15 -7.74
C CYS A 273 0.65 14.15 -8.34
N PHE A 274 0.51 12.90 -7.96
CA PHE A 274 1.34 11.81 -8.44
C PHE A 274 1.28 11.67 -9.97
N ILE A 275 0.07 11.63 -10.54
CA ILE A 275 -0.13 11.39 -11.98
C ILE A 275 0.53 12.47 -12.84
N ARG A 276 0.47 13.76 -12.45
CA ARG A 276 1.21 14.81 -13.17
C ARG A 276 2.72 14.56 -13.12
N SER A 277 3.24 14.26 -11.93
CA SER A 277 4.67 14.01 -11.74
C SER A 277 5.15 12.79 -12.54
N PHE A 278 4.33 11.75 -12.62
CA PHE A 278 4.58 10.56 -13.41
C PHE A 278 4.53 10.85 -14.93
N LEU A 279 3.42 11.39 -15.44
CA LEU A 279 3.21 11.58 -16.89
C LEU A 279 4.15 12.60 -17.54
N THR A 280 4.69 13.55 -16.77
CA THR A 280 5.68 14.53 -17.25
C THR A 280 7.11 13.96 -17.31
N ARG A 281 7.35 12.80 -16.69
CA ARG A 281 8.68 12.19 -16.57
C ARG A 281 8.85 10.93 -17.41
N VAL A 282 7.77 10.20 -17.67
CA VAL A 282 7.77 9.03 -18.56
C VAL A 282 8.03 9.45 -20.00
N LYS A 283 8.81 8.66 -20.73
CA LYS A 283 9.06 8.86 -22.17
C LYS A 283 7.82 8.48 -22.97
N THR A 284 7.52 9.21 -24.05
CA THR A 284 6.38 8.86 -24.90
C THR A 284 6.54 7.46 -25.52
N PRO A 285 5.64 6.50 -25.23
CA PRO A 285 5.71 5.16 -25.81
C PRO A 285 5.55 5.20 -27.34
N ARG A 286 6.37 4.49 -28.12
CA ARG A 286 6.33 4.56 -29.59
C ARG A 286 5.45 3.50 -30.24
N PHE A 287 4.37 3.14 -29.56
CA PHE A 287 3.36 2.18 -30.00
C PHE A 287 1.96 2.68 -29.66
N LYS A 288 0.93 2.00 -30.19
CA LYS A 288 -0.46 2.41 -30.03
C LYS A 288 -1.17 1.70 -28.89
N LEU A 289 -0.88 0.41 -28.68
CA LEU A 289 -1.55 -0.43 -27.69
C LEU A 289 -0.60 -0.77 -26.54
N ILE A 290 -0.96 -0.31 -25.34
CA ILE A 290 -0.17 -0.50 -24.12
C ILE A 290 -0.50 -1.81 -23.42
N ALA A 291 -1.68 -2.36 -23.59
CA ALA A 291 -2.11 -3.66 -23.08
C ALA A 291 -3.21 -4.19 -24.03
N PRO A 292 -3.69 -5.44 -23.89
CA PRO A 292 -4.74 -5.96 -24.76
C PRO A 292 -5.97 -5.04 -24.77
N GLY A 293 -6.22 -4.40 -25.92
CA GLY A 293 -7.30 -3.45 -26.13
C GLY A 293 -7.20 -2.10 -25.41
N LEU A 294 -6.07 -1.74 -24.77
CA LEU A 294 -5.86 -0.43 -24.16
C LEU A 294 -4.92 0.44 -24.99
N GLU A 295 -5.30 1.69 -25.26
CA GLU A 295 -4.54 2.60 -26.12
C GLU A 295 -3.64 3.58 -25.34
N VAL A 296 -2.50 3.90 -25.95
CA VAL A 296 -1.63 5.00 -25.53
C VAL A 296 -2.25 6.33 -26.01
N PRO A 297 -2.56 7.30 -25.13
CA PRO A 297 -3.14 8.59 -25.49
C PRO A 297 -2.13 9.52 -26.22
N HIS A 298 -1.92 9.24 -27.50
CA HIS A 298 -1.17 10.12 -28.42
C HIS A 298 -1.95 11.37 -28.80
N ASP A 299 -3.28 11.26 -28.86
CA ASP A 299 -4.19 12.39 -29.07
C ASP A 299 -4.51 13.06 -27.72
N LYS A 300 -3.91 14.25 -27.52
CA LYS A 300 -4.02 15.01 -26.27
C LYS A 300 -5.38 15.68 -26.10
N GLU A 301 -6.04 16.03 -27.20
CA GLU A 301 -7.40 16.58 -27.18
C GLU A 301 -8.40 15.47 -26.81
N ALA A 302 -8.26 14.28 -27.39
CA ALA A 302 -9.06 13.12 -27.02
C ALA A 302 -8.82 12.69 -25.56
N PHE A 303 -7.56 12.70 -25.09
CA PHE A 303 -7.23 12.48 -23.68
C PHE A 303 -8.00 13.44 -22.78
N THR A 304 -7.98 14.73 -23.09
CA THR A 304 -8.66 15.78 -22.33
C THR A 304 -10.18 15.57 -22.31
N ALA A 305 -10.77 15.28 -23.48
CA ALA A 305 -12.21 15.09 -23.61
C ALA A 305 -12.76 13.87 -22.86
N ARG A 306 -11.92 12.87 -22.57
CA ARG A 306 -12.30 11.64 -21.86
C ARG A 306 -12.23 11.75 -20.33
N GLN A 307 -11.72 12.85 -19.78
CA GLN A 307 -11.61 13.01 -18.33
C GLN A 307 -12.94 13.43 -17.69
N MET A 308 -13.88 12.49 -17.62
CA MET A 308 -15.27 12.74 -17.21
C MET A 308 -15.44 13.01 -15.71
N PHE A 309 -14.49 12.57 -14.87
CA PHE A 309 -14.54 12.76 -13.42
C PHE A 309 -13.90 14.08 -12.97
N ASN A 310 -13.38 14.87 -13.92
CA ASN A 310 -12.77 16.16 -13.64
C ASN A 310 -13.86 17.22 -13.52
N VAL A 311 -14.35 17.44 -12.31
CA VAL A 311 -15.26 18.56 -12.03
C VAL A 311 -14.41 19.78 -11.70
N GLU A 312 -14.61 20.88 -12.45
CA GLU A 312 -13.98 22.17 -12.14
C GLU A 312 -14.36 22.63 -10.74
N GLY A 313 -13.42 22.45 -9.81
CA GLY A 313 -13.26 23.30 -8.65
C GLY A 313 -13.74 22.77 -7.31
N ARG A 314 -12.93 23.12 -6.30
CA ARG A 314 -13.25 23.19 -4.87
C ARG A 314 -13.42 21.85 -4.15
N GLY A 315 -12.38 21.04 -4.15
CA GLY A 315 -12.30 19.85 -3.30
C GLY A 315 -10.88 19.59 -2.83
N ARG A 316 -10.77 18.94 -1.67
CA ARG A 316 -9.51 18.44 -1.08
C ARG A 316 -9.04 17.11 -1.69
N ASP A 317 -9.83 16.56 -2.62
CA ASP A 317 -9.62 15.24 -3.20
C ASP A 317 -9.00 15.34 -4.59
N ILE A 318 -8.15 14.39 -4.93
CA ILE A 318 -7.60 14.19 -6.26
C ILE A 318 -8.58 13.31 -7.05
N PRO A 319 -9.14 13.78 -8.18
CA PRO A 319 -10.05 12.97 -8.98
C PRO A 319 -9.30 11.87 -9.72
N SER A 320 -10.05 10.89 -10.20
CA SER A 320 -9.51 9.84 -11.05
C SER A 320 -9.37 10.28 -12.51
N PHE A 321 -8.27 9.91 -13.14
CA PHE A 321 -7.94 10.20 -14.53
C PHE A 321 -7.85 8.92 -15.35
N LEU A 322 -8.47 8.90 -16.54
CA LEU A 322 -8.32 7.81 -17.50
C LEU A 322 -6.95 7.91 -18.17
N LEU A 323 -6.02 7.05 -17.76
CA LEU A 323 -4.64 7.00 -18.25
C LEU A 323 -4.56 6.30 -19.60
N PHE A 324 -5.20 5.14 -19.72
CA PHE A 324 -5.21 4.33 -20.95
C PHE A 324 -6.63 3.84 -21.22
N ALA A 325 -7.28 4.43 -22.22
CA ALA A 325 -8.65 4.09 -22.60
C ALA A 325 -8.72 2.76 -23.37
N SER A 326 -9.89 2.13 -23.38
CA SER A 326 -10.18 1.09 -24.36
C SER A 326 -10.02 1.67 -25.78
N ALA A 327 -9.30 0.95 -26.64
CA ALA A 327 -9.14 1.32 -28.06
C ALA A 327 -10.46 1.24 -28.86
N ASP A 328 -11.47 0.58 -28.30
CA ASP A 328 -12.84 0.57 -28.81
C ASP A 328 -13.71 1.46 -27.90
N ASP A 329 -13.96 2.70 -28.33
CA ASP A 329 -14.77 3.70 -27.60
C ASP A 329 -16.22 3.23 -27.36
N SER A 330 -16.71 2.20 -28.09
CA SER A 330 -18.04 1.63 -27.84
C SER A 330 -18.08 0.73 -26.60
N ARG A 331 -16.92 0.33 -26.06
CA ARG A 331 -16.79 -0.45 -24.83
C ARG A 331 -16.91 0.46 -23.63
N THR A 332 -18.16 0.70 -23.24
CA THR A 332 -18.49 1.40 -22.01
C THR A 332 -19.13 0.45 -21.01
N ILE A 333 -19.10 0.84 -19.75
CA ILE A 333 -19.85 0.21 -18.67
C ILE A 333 -20.86 1.20 -18.10
N SER A 334 -22.03 0.71 -17.72
CA SER A 334 -23.05 1.54 -17.09
C SER A 334 -22.61 1.98 -15.69
N PHE A 335 -22.71 3.28 -15.42
CA PHE A 335 -22.54 3.84 -14.09
C PHE A 335 -23.44 3.11 -13.08
N ASN A 336 -22.84 2.64 -11.98
CA ASN A 336 -23.46 1.81 -10.97
C ASN A 336 -22.89 2.11 -9.57
N ASP A 337 -23.39 1.43 -8.54
CA ASP A 337 -22.96 1.63 -7.14
C ASP A 337 -21.48 1.27 -6.88
N GLU A 338 -20.87 0.38 -7.67
CA GLU A 338 -19.43 0.08 -7.60
C GLU A 338 -18.63 1.30 -8.09
N ILE A 339 -18.95 1.81 -9.27
CA ILE A 339 -18.32 2.97 -9.90
C ILE A 339 -18.55 4.25 -9.08
N HIS A 340 -19.75 4.41 -8.51
CA HIS A 340 -20.06 5.51 -7.59
C HIS A 340 -19.14 5.51 -6.38
N ARG A 341 -19.06 4.39 -5.65
CA ARG A 341 -18.19 4.26 -4.48
C ARG A 341 -16.72 4.49 -4.84
N LEU A 342 -16.29 3.96 -5.97
CA LEU A 342 -14.90 4.03 -6.41
C LEU A 342 -14.46 5.45 -6.78
N PHE A 343 -15.25 6.19 -7.55
CA PHE A 343 -14.84 7.52 -8.03
C PHE A 343 -15.34 8.69 -7.17
N PHE A 344 -16.37 8.49 -6.35
CA PHE A 344 -17.02 9.55 -5.57
C PHE A 344 -17.13 9.26 -4.07
N GLY A 345 -16.81 8.04 -3.62
CA GLY A 345 -16.92 7.67 -2.21
C GLY A 345 -18.34 7.87 -1.67
N SER A 346 -18.46 8.60 -0.55
CA SER A 346 -19.74 8.94 0.07
C SER A 346 -20.37 10.24 -0.44
N ARG A 347 -19.85 10.84 -1.53
CA ARG A 347 -20.39 12.10 -2.07
C ARG A 347 -21.75 11.88 -2.71
N ASN A 348 -22.67 12.78 -2.41
CA ASN A 348 -24.05 12.74 -2.91
C ASN A 348 -24.25 13.62 -4.17
N ASP A 349 -23.32 14.52 -4.48
CA ASP A 349 -23.37 15.46 -5.59
C ASP A 349 -22.65 14.91 -6.83
N VAL A 350 -23.18 13.81 -7.35
CA VAL A 350 -22.59 13.09 -8.49
C VAL A 350 -23.27 13.53 -9.78
N PRO A 351 -22.54 13.96 -10.82
CA PRO A 351 -23.12 14.45 -12.07
C PRO A 351 -23.55 13.33 -13.04
N PHE A 352 -23.70 12.10 -12.54
CA PHE A 352 -24.02 10.90 -13.30
C PHE A 352 -25.30 10.26 -12.77
N ASN A 353 -26.11 9.74 -13.69
CA ASN A 353 -27.28 8.92 -13.39
C ASN A 353 -26.91 7.43 -13.52
N GLN A 354 -27.65 6.58 -12.81
CA GLN A 354 -27.56 5.13 -12.98
C GLN A 354 -27.75 4.76 -14.45
N GLY A 355 -26.81 4.01 -15.01
CA GLY A 355 -26.85 3.58 -16.42
C GLY A 355 -26.05 4.46 -17.39
N ASP A 356 -25.61 5.65 -16.98
CA ASP A 356 -24.82 6.53 -17.84
C ASP A 356 -23.53 5.82 -18.30
N PRO A 357 -23.14 5.93 -19.58
CA PRO A 357 -22.01 5.18 -20.11
C PRO A 357 -20.68 5.77 -19.60
N ILE A 358 -19.86 4.92 -19.00
CA ILE A 358 -18.51 5.24 -18.51
C ILE A 358 -17.48 4.54 -19.41
N PRO A 359 -16.48 5.25 -19.96
CA PRO A 359 -15.40 4.64 -20.72
C PRO A 359 -14.67 3.57 -19.90
N THR A 360 -14.22 2.51 -20.55
CA THR A 360 -13.42 1.46 -19.89
C THR A 360 -11.93 1.70 -20.13
N GLY A 361 -11.09 1.17 -19.24
CA GLY A 361 -9.65 1.34 -19.30
C GLY A 361 -8.98 1.46 -17.93
N LEU A 362 -7.72 1.89 -17.94
CA LEU A 362 -6.92 2.07 -16.73
C LEU A 362 -7.07 3.49 -16.19
N TYR A 363 -7.61 3.60 -14.98
CA TYR A 363 -7.83 4.83 -14.25
C TYR A 363 -6.83 4.98 -13.10
N SER A 364 -6.43 6.21 -12.79
CA SER A 364 -5.76 6.51 -11.52
C SER A 364 -6.75 6.41 -10.35
N ALA A 365 -6.23 6.28 -9.14
CA ALA A 365 -7.04 6.37 -7.92
C ALA A 365 -7.71 7.74 -7.76
N THR A 366 -8.95 7.75 -7.25
CA THR A 366 -9.49 8.94 -6.57
C THR A 366 -8.98 8.93 -5.13
N VAL A 367 -8.43 10.05 -4.65
CA VAL A 367 -7.77 10.10 -3.34
C VAL A 367 -8.23 11.29 -2.52
N ASN A 368 -8.73 11.04 -1.31
CA ASN A 368 -8.90 12.06 -0.28
C ASN A 368 -7.61 12.14 0.57
N ARG A 369 -6.85 13.23 0.44
CA ARG A 369 -5.56 13.39 1.12
C ARG A 369 -5.64 13.55 2.65
N PHE A 370 -6.85 13.73 3.17
CA PHE A 370 -7.12 13.83 4.61
C PHE A 370 -7.55 12.50 5.23
N GLU A 371 -7.79 11.48 4.41
CA GLU A 371 -8.01 10.13 4.91
C GLU A 371 -6.65 9.48 5.16
N TYR A 372 -6.62 8.70 6.24
CA TYR A 372 -5.49 7.83 6.50
C TYR A 372 -5.34 6.87 5.32
N ASP A 373 -4.11 6.44 5.08
CA ASP A 373 -3.80 5.48 4.02
C ASP A 373 -4.03 5.92 2.57
N SER A 374 -4.23 7.21 2.34
CA SER A 374 -4.36 7.77 1.00
C SER A 374 -3.17 7.39 0.09
N GLU A 375 -3.45 6.84 -1.09
CA GLU A 375 -2.41 6.34 -2.00
C GLU A 375 -2.67 6.77 -3.45
N GLU A 376 -1.99 7.83 -3.88
CA GLU A 376 -2.13 8.37 -5.24
C GLU A 376 -1.43 7.52 -6.31
N THR A 377 -0.52 6.62 -5.90
CA THR A 377 0.10 5.67 -6.84
C THR A 377 -0.84 4.53 -7.24
N GLY A 378 -2.02 4.45 -6.63
CA GLY A 378 -3.05 3.46 -6.89
C GLY A 378 -3.70 3.57 -8.28
N PHE A 379 -4.32 2.49 -8.73
CA PHE A 379 -5.07 2.45 -9.99
C PHE A 379 -6.31 1.55 -9.91
N HIS A 380 -7.19 1.70 -10.90
CA HIS A 380 -8.30 0.80 -11.18
C HIS A 380 -8.35 0.44 -12.65
N LEU A 381 -8.41 -0.85 -12.97
CA LEU A 381 -8.72 -1.31 -14.33
C LEU A 381 -10.23 -1.54 -14.42
N LEU A 382 -10.93 -0.62 -15.10
CA LEU A 382 -12.37 -0.71 -15.32
C LEU A 382 -12.65 -1.52 -16.60
N LEU A 383 -13.23 -2.70 -16.44
CA LEU A 383 -13.51 -3.64 -17.53
C LEU A 383 -14.94 -3.48 -18.09
N PRO A 384 -15.17 -3.76 -19.39
CA PRO A 384 -16.51 -3.70 -20.01
C PRO A 384 -17.38 -4.91 -19.68
N PHE A 385 -16.97 -5.75 -18.74
CA PHE A 385 -17.67 -6.95 -18.30
C PHE A 385 -17.40 -7.17 -16.82
N ALA A 386 -18.30 -7.94 -16.20
CA ALA A 386 -18.19 -8.35 -14.82
C ALA A 386 -17.30 -9.59 -14.70
N LEU A 387 -16.37 -9.57 -13.76
CA LEU A 387 -15.62 -10.74 -13.31
C LEU A 387 -16.46 -11.57 -12.35
N ARG A 388 -16.21 -12.87 -12.31
CA ARG A 388 -16.94 -13.84 -11.48
C ARG A 388 -18.46 -13.61 -11.49
N PRO A 389 -19.13 -13.68 -12.65
CA PRO A 389 -20.58 -13.43 -12.74
C PRO A 389 -21.41 -14.48 -12.00
N ASN A 390 -20.83 -15.65 -11.70
CA ASN A 390 -21.46 -16.71 -10.91
C ASN A 390 -20.78 -16.83 -9.54
N LEU A 391 -21.57 -16.68 -8.47
CA LEU A 391 -21.13 -16.82 -7.08
C LEU A 391 -20.45 -18.16 -6.77
N ALA A 392 -20.83 -19.22 -7.47
CA ALA A 392 -20.31 -20.57 -7.26
C ALA A 392 -18.95 -20.84 -7.94
N ASP A 393 -18.36 -19.85 -8.61
CA ASP A 393 -17.08 -20.00 -9.30
C ASP A 393 -15.91 -19.83 -8.32
N GLU A 394 -15.34 -20.94 -7.86
CA GLU A 394 -14.21 -20.97 -6.93
C GLU A 394 -12.83 -20.86 -7.62
N ASP A 395 -12.80 -20.99 -8.97
CA ASP A 395 -11.58 -20.97 -9.79
C ASP A 395 -11.39 -19.64 -10.55
N GLY A 396 -12.20 -18.63 -10.23
CA GLY A 396 -12.20 -17.33 -10.90
C GLY A 396 -11.10 -16.37 -10.44
N ALA A 397 -11.15 -15.13 -10.95
CA ALA A 397 -10.16 -14.10 -10.68
C ALA A 397 -9.93 -13.84 -9.17
N ARG A 398 -8.67 -13.58 -8.80
CA ARG A 398 -8.24 -13.35 -7.40
C ARG A 398 -7.54 -12.00 -7.23
N ARG A 399 -7.62 -11.47 -6.02
CA ARG A 399 -6.88 -10.28 -5.55
C ARG A 399 -5.55 -10.71 -4.93
N SER A 400 -4.67 -9.75 -4.67
CA SER A 400 -3.29 -10.01 -4.22
C SER A 400 -3.24 -10.81 -2.92
N ASP A 401 -4.17 -10.56 -1.99
CA ASP A 401 -4.38 -11.30 -0.74
C ASP A 401 -4.93 -12.74 -0.92
N GLY A 402 -5.01 -13.23 -2.16
CA GLY A 402 -5.48 -14.58 -2.49
C GLY A 402 -7.00 -14.73 -2.49
N THR A 403 -7.73 -13.74 -1.98
CA THR A 403 -9.20 -13.76 -1.95
C THR A 403 -9.78 -13.65 -3.35
N LEU A 404 -10.92 -14.29 -3.58
CA LEU A 404 -11.62 -14.18 -4.85
C LEU A 404 -12.14 -12.75 -5.06
N VAL A 405 -12.08 -12.28 -6.30
CA VAL A 405 -12.69 -11.01 -6.70
C VAL A 405 -14.20 -11.05 -6.39
N PRO A 406 -14.79 -9.98 -5.82
CA PRO A 406 -16.22 -9.95 -5.57
C PRO A 406 -17.03 -10.26 -6.85
N PRO A 407 -18.08 -11.07 -6.73
CA PRO A 407 -18.86 -11.50 -7.89
C PRO A 407 -19.50 -10.30 -8.57
N SER A 408 -19.46 -10.30 -9.91
CA SER A 408 -19.93 -9.21 -10.76
C SER A 408 -19.17 -7.89 -10.63
N SER A 409 -17.97 -7.89 -10.05
CA SER A 409 -17.11 -6.70 -10.02
C SER A 409 -16.50 -6.43 -11.40
N SER A 410 -16.36 -5.15 -11.74
CA SER A 410 -15.72 -4.69 -12.98
C SER A 410 -14.39 -3.97 -12.76
N THR A 411 -13.94 -3.86 -11.51
CA THR A 411 -12.85 -2.93 -11.11
C THR A 411 -11.74 -3.58 -10.28
N GLN A 412 -11.95 -4.80 -9.80
CA GLN A 412 -11.14 -5.42 -8.75
C GLN A 412 -10.00 -6.30 -9.27
N LEU A 413 -9.79 -6.39 -10.59
CA LEU A 413 -8.62 -7.09 -11.15
C LEU A 413 -7.33 -6.38 -10.75
N PHE A 414 -6.28 -7.16 -10.47
CA PHE A 414 -4.97 -6.68 -10.00
C PHE A 414 -4.97 -5.94 -8.64
N GLN A 415 -6.09 -5.88 -7.90
CA GLN A 415 -6.14 -5.15 -6.63
C GLN A 415 -5.54 -5.94 -5.46
N HIS A 416 -5.16 -5.26 -4.37
CA HIS A 416 -4.59 -5.92 -3.19
C HIS A 416 -5.59 -6.85 -2.51
N GLY A 417 -6.82 -6.38 -2.33
CA GLY A 417 -7.83 -7.11 -1.56
C GLY A 417 -8.30 -6.32 -0.36
N VAL A 418 -8.71 -7.02 0.69
CA VAL A 418 -9.18 -6.36 1.94
C VAL A 418 -7.99 -5.96 2.79
N PHE A 419 -6.99 -6.86 2.89
CA PHE A 419 -5.97 -6.79 3.91
C PHE A 419 -4.56 -6.54 3.34
N HIS A 420 -3.77 -5.70 4.03
CA HIS A 420 -2.36 -5.45 3.73
C HIS A 420 -1.49 -5.77 4.97
N PRO A 421 -0.58 -6.75 4.90
CA PRO A 421 0.05 -7.35 6.09
C PRO A 421 0.99 -6.43 6.88
N PHE A 422 1.36 -5.28 6.32
CA PHE A 422 2.31 -4.34 6.92
C PHE A 422 1.66 -3.04 7.44
N GLY A 423 0.33 -3.06 7.63
CA GLY A 423 -0.48 -1.95 8.08
C GLY A 423 -1.13 -1.19 6.93
N GLY A 424 -2.32 -0.65 7.21
CA GLY A 424 -3.23 -0.09 6.21
C GLY A 424 -4.37 -1.04 5.86
N GLU A 425 -5.44 -0.49 5.30
CA GLU A 425 -6.65 -1.23 4.93
C GLU A 425 -7.12 -0.77 3.55
N HIS A 426 -7.67 -1.69 2.75
CA HIS A 426 -8.25 -1.37 1.45
C HIS A 426 -7.33 -0.59 0.49
N ARG A 427 -6.01 -0.70 0.66
CA ARG A 427 -5.03 -0.03 -0.22
C ARG A 427 -5.21 -0.50 -1.66
N LEU A 428 -5.16 0.46 -2.57
CA LEU A 428 -5.10 0.18 -4.00
C LEU A 428 -3.73 -0.37 -4.36
N GLN A 429 -3.71 -1.25 -5.36
CA GLN A 429 -2.44 -1.74 -5.91
C GLN A 429 -1.72 -0.60 -6.63
N ARG A 430 -0.39 -0.58 -6.53
CA ARG A 430 0.45 0.49 -7.09
C ARG A 430 0.66 0.31 -8.60
N LEU A 431 0.65 1.41 -9.35
CA LEU A 431 0.94 1.40 -10.80
C LEU A 431 2.30 0.80 -11.13
N GLU A 432 3.31 1.00 -10.28
CA GLU A 432 4.62 0.36 -10.42
C GLU A 432 4.49 -1.16 -10.56
N ARG A 433 3.75 -1.79 -9.63
CA ARG A 433 3.55 -3.25 -9.59
C ARG A 433 2.74 -3.76 -10.78
N LEU A 434 1.79 -2.96 -11.26
CA LEU A 434 1.07 -3.28 -12.50
C LEU A 434 2.01 -3.32 -13.70
N PHE A 435 2.89 -2.33 -13.87
CA PHE A 435 3.82 -2.30 -15.00
C PHE A 435 4.87 -3.40 -14.92
N ASP A 436 5.35 -3.73 -13.72
CA ASP A 436 6.23 -4.89 -13.53
C ASP A 436 5.50 -6.18 -13.93
N ARG A 437 4.24 -6.38 -13.48
CA ARG A 437 3.44 -7.55 -13.87
C ARG A 437 3.19 -7.62 -15.38
N TRP A 438 2.83 -6.51 -16.01
CA TRP A 438 2.65 -6.45 -17.46
C TRP A 438 3.95 -6.74 -18.21
N THR A 439 5.10 -6.31 -17.67
CA THR A 439 6.42 -6.66 -18.22
C THR A 439 6.63 -8.17 -18.20
N GLU A 440 6.35 -8.82 -17.08
CA GLU A 440 6.45 -10.29 -16.96
C GLU A 440 5.56 -11.00 -17.99
N LEU A 441 4.31 -10.54 -18.20
CA LEU A 441 3.40 -11.13 -19.19
C LEU A 441 3.96 -11.05 -20.62
N ILE A 442 4.66 -9.96 -20.96
CA ILE A 442 5.32 -9.80 -22.26
C ILE A 442 6.58 -10.67 -22.36
N GLU A 443 7.37 -10.75 -21.29
CA GLU A 443 8.63 -11.48 -21.27
C GLU A 443 8.45 -12.99 -21.29
N THR A 444 7.42 -13.48 -20.59
CA THR A 444 7.02 -14.90 -20.57
C THR A 444 6.25 -15.31 -21.82
N GLY A 445 5.80 -14.35 -22.63
CA GLY A 445 5.07 -14.59 -23.87
C GLY A 445 3.58 -14.91 -23.67
N VAL A 446 3.03 -14.68 -22.48
CA VAL A 446 1.59 -14.71 -22.22
C VAL A 446 0.90 -13.64 -23.04
N TRP A 447 1.44 -12.42 -23.02
CA TRP A 447 1.05 -11.35 -23.93
C TRP A 447 2.02 -11.29 -25.11
N THR A 448 1.46 -11.20 -26.31
CA THR A 448 2.20 -11.10 -27.56
C THR A 448 2.27 -9.65 -28.03
N VAL A 449 3.33 -9.30 -28.74
CA VAL A 449 3.55 -7.94 -29.27
C VAL A 449 3.54 -8.00 -30.80
N GLY A 450 2.67 -7.20 -31.40
CA GLY A 450 2.47 -7.09 -32.84
C GLY A 450 2.89 -5.74 -33.41
N GLU A 451 2.35 -5.39 -34.58
CA GLU A 451 2.68 -4.15 -35.30
C GLU A 451 2.30 -2.87 -34.55
N ASN A 452 1.29 -2.93 -33.69
CA ASN A 452 0.74 -1.75 -33.00
C ASN A 452 1.06 -1.71 -31.49
N GLY A 453 1.79 -2.69 -30.95
CA GLY A 453 2.02 -2.85 -29.51
C GLY A 453 1.49 -4.20 -29.03
N VAL A 454 0.98 -4.26 -27.80
CA VAL A 454 0.42 -5.50 -27.25
C VAL A 454 -0.82 -5.96 -28.03
N GLU A 455 -0.87 -7.24 -28.40
CA GLU A 455 -1.96 -7.82 -29.17
C GLU A 455 -3.16 -8.20 -28.29
N GLY A 456 -4.32 -8.36 -28.93
CA GLY A 456 -5.56 -8.74 -28.27
C GLY A 456 -6.49 -7.57 -27.99
N ALA A 457 -7.72 -7.92 -27.60
CA ALA A 457 -8.74 -6.98 -27.19
C ALA A 457 -8.85 -6.96 -25.66
N ILE A 458 -9.57 -5.99 -25.11
CA ILE A 458 -9.83 -5.90 -23.66
C ILE A 458 -10.53 -7.14 -23.07
N ASN A 459 -11.13 -7.97 -23.92
CA ASN A 459 -11.69 -9.27 -23.50
C ASN A 459 -10.61 -10.28 -23.06
N VAL A 460 -9.33 -10.08 -23.36
CA VAL A 460 -8.23 -10.96 -22.88
C VAL A 460 -8.20 -11.02 -21.35
N PHE A 461 -8.58 -9.94 -20.66
CA PHE A 461 -8.69 -9.94 -19.19
C PHE A 461 -9.76 -10.92 -18.64
N GLN A 462 -10.63 -11.49 -19.49
CA GLN A 462 -11.56 -12.57 -19.09
C GLN A 462 -10.83 -13.87 -18.77
N ASP A 463 -9.60 -14.05 -19.26
CA ASP A 463 -8.80 -15.24 -18.99
C ASP A 463 -8.56 -15.45 -17.48
N ALA A 464 -8.63 -14.36 -16.69
CA ALA A 464 -8.59 -14.39 -15.24
C ALA A 464 -9.70 -15.27 -14.62
N ASP A 465 -10.88 -15.35 -15.25
CA ASP A 465 -11.99 -16.22 -14.82
C ASP A 465 -11.96 -17.60 -15.51
N HIS A 466 -10.95 -17.87 -16.34
CA HIS A 466 -10.89 -19.07 -17.18
C HIS A 466 -9.61 -19.88 -16.95
N GLY A 467 -9.13 -19.86 -15.70
CA GLY A 467 -8.00 -20.68 -15.24
C GLY A 467 -6.63 -20.02 -15.36
N ALA A 468 -6.55 -18.78 -15.84
CA ALA A 468 -5.30 -18.00 -15.90
C ALA A 468 -5.25 -16.90 -14.83
N TRP A 469 -5.96 -17.04 -13.71
CA TRP A 469 -6.03 -16.01 -12.67
C TRP A 469 -4.65 -15.59 -12.15
N GLU A 470 -3.68 -16.53 -12.11
CA GLU A 470 -2.30 -16.25 -11.69
C GLU A 470 -1.67 -15.16 -12.55
N ASP A 471 -1.91 -15.15 -13.87
CA ASP A 471 -1.40 -14.11 -14.80
C ASP A 471 -1.91 -12.71 -14.45
N TYR A 472 -3.11 -12.63 -13.86
CA TYR A 472 -3.79 -11.39 -13.49
C TYR A 472 -3.75 -11.09 -11.98
N TRP A 473 -2.91 -11.82 -11.26
CA TRP A 473 -2.63 -11.66 -9.84
C TRP A 473 -1.27 -11.00 -9.65
N ILE A 474 -1.17 -10.08 -8.68
CA ILE A 474 0.09 -9.45 -8.29
C ILE A 474 0.44 -9.95 -6.90
N PRO A 475 1.61 -10.58 -6.69
CA PRO A 475 2.02 -11.01 -5.37
C PRO A 475 2.05 -9.83 -4.38
N PRO A 476 1.57 -10.02 -3.14
CA PRO A 476 1.80 -9.07 -2.06
C PRO A 476 3.30 -8.81 -1.95
N SER A 477 3.68 -7.55 -2.09
CA SER A 477 5.07 -7.12 -2.03
C SER A 477 5.16 -5.75 -1.38
N TRP A 478 6.33 -5.47 -0.80
CA TRP A 478 6.65 -4.23 -0.10
C TRP A 478 6.58 -3.02 -1.02
#